data_AF-A0A2N5Z7S4-F1
#
_entry.id   AF-A0A2N5Z7S4-F1
#
_cell.length_a   1.000
_cell.length_b   1.000
_cell.length_c   1.000
_cell.angle_alpha   90.00
_cell.angle_beta   90.00
_cell.angle_gamma   90.00
#
_symmetry.space_group_name_H-M   'P 1'
#
loop_
_entity.id
_entity.type
_entity.pdbx_description
1 polymer ?
#
loop_
_entity_poly.entity_id
_entity_poly.type
_entity_poly.pdbx_seq_one_letter_code
_entity_poly.pdbx_strand_id
1 'polypeptide(L)'
;MILDGPDKIEKVTVNGRSTYDFKVFRQGKKHIIGMYDEINSFVSFVKDAAEGGSSAEMAFVLIGEPGNGKTFFVDYLGKIYREFISLPENRRYTFRFKNLDKVGNYGKLTTIESQTFEDPMILAMNLYESKEDNIKFIKSLGAKEKDIEKFYKAYRPLGACSYFILQEIMDLVDGDPKKAMDYIDVIPVPISESRGTLTGKYAAKDKITSSAVDLLGEESISRLLHITDTNNPYRFDLRRGALARVAGGGIHFADEIFKNKKDLVQVYLGVIQNRTVEIEGYKWPLDTLIIATSNNSEFSRFLEEKEQAPIVDRCRLTYMSHNTNYRLQQQLTGFSIGSFDKTTFTGEKLHIDPNLNFAISVSVVLSRMPSSDKLTPIEMMKLSAGEVAGEKSIKTLSEVIDELNRDPDVTKRFGQKGLGHRNLGRAIQILLEKSETQEGKCMYAGDIFNAVESVILDYVQEPNDRTKYLNDLKTAKGLHRKNIMTTIFNAYMDEPNAVEKDVMNYVNMIIGIDAKNLGPDKIWTYKDPQTG
;
A
#
# COMPACT_ATOMS: atom_id res chain seq x y z
N MET A 1 18.59 -4.49 -6.93
CA MET A 1 17.75 -3.70 -5.99
C MET A 1 16.31 -3.67 -6.53
N ILE A 2 15.32 -3.63 -5.64
CA ILE A 2 13.89 -3.67 -5.99
C ILE A 2 13.49 -2.42 -6.79
N LEU A 3 13.98 -1.26 -6.36
CA LEU A 3 13.57 0.05 -6.81
C LEU A 3 14.52 0.70 -7.84
N ASP A 4 15.70 0.10 -8.08
CA ASP A 4 16.73 0.65 -8.96
C ASP A 4 16.90 -0.14 -10.26
N GLY A 5 17.11 0.62 -11.33
CA GLY A 5 17.49 0.17 -12.67
C GLY A 5 17.18 1.24 -13.71
N PRO A 6 18.09 1.55 -14.65
CA PRO A 6 17.90 2.62 -15.65
C PRO A 6 16.63 2.43 -16.50
N ASP A 7 16.21 1.18 -16.74
CA ASP A 7 14.99 0.86 -17.50
C ASP A 7 13.71 0.82 -16.64
N LYS A 8 13.82 1.03 -15.33
CA LYS A 8 12.71 0.90 -14.36
C LYS A 8 12.18 2.25 -13.85
N ILE A 9 12.84 3.35 -14.18
CA ILE A 9 12.47 4.70 -13.74
C ILE A 9 12.31 5.58 -14.98
N GLU A 10 11.18 6.28 -15.07
CA GLU A 10 10.90 7.19 -16.18
C GLU A 10 10.61 8.59 -15.66
N LYS A 11 11.13 9.62 -16.32
CA LYS A 11 10.80 11.01 -15.99
C LYS A 11 9.49 11.37 -16.66
N VAL A 12 8.48 11.70 -15.87
CA VAL A 12 7.13 12.05 -16.33
C VAL A 12 6.74 13.45 -15.87
N THR A 13 5.72 14.03 -16.50
CA THR A 13 5.13 15.31 -16.09
C THR A 13 3.73 15.07 -15.56
N VAL A 14 3.48 15.44 -14.31
CA VAL A 14 2.20 15.27 -13.62
C VAL A 14 1.79 16.61 -13.05
N ASN A 15 0.57 17.08 -13.38
CA ASN A 15 0.03 18.38 -12.94
C ASN A 15 0.99 19.57 -13.18
N GLY A 16 1.74 19.52 -14.30
CA GLY A 16 2.70 20.55 -14.70
C GLY A 16 4.07 20.47 -14.02
N ARG A 17 4.31 19.47 -13.16
CA ARG A 17 5.60 19.23 -12.50
C ARG A 17 6.26 17.98 -13.03
N SER A 18 7.58 18.03 -13.13
CA SER A 18 8.35 16.83 -13.46
C SER A 18 8.56 15.99 -12.21
N THR A 19 8.30 14.69 -12.33
CA THR A 19 8.46 13.69 -11.28
C THR A 19 8.96 12.37 -11.89
N TYR A 20 9.25 11.37 -11.06
CA TYR A 20 9.71 10.07 -11.52
C TYR A 20 8.61 9.02 -11.40
N ASP A 21 8.39 8.24 -12.46
CA ASP A 21 7.51 7.08 -12.45
C ASP A 21 8.34 5.80 -12.27
N PHE A 22 8.01 5.05 -11.23
CA PHE A 22 8.69 3.80 -10.88
C PHE A 22 7.90 2.63 -11.46
N LYS A 23 8.37 2.07 -12.58
CA LYS A 23 7.66 1.04 -13.37
C LYS A 23 7.34 -0.22 -12.59
N VAL A 24 8.08 -0.53 -11.53
CA VAL A 24 7.77 -1.65 -10.62
C VAL A 24 6.37 -1.55 -10.01
N PHE A 25 5.85 -0.34 -9.81
CA PHE A 25 4.49 -0.10 -9.31
C PHE A 25 3.40 -0.15 -10.40
N ARG A 26 3.80 -0.33 -11.67
CA ARG A 26 2.91 -0.35 -12.85
C ARG A 26 2.74 -1.75 -13.45
N GLN A 27 3.17 -2.80 -12.74
CA GLN A 27 3.22 -4.16 -13.26
C GLN A 27 2.08 -5.07 -12.75
N GLY A 28 1.59 -5.93 -13.63
CA GLY A 28 0.55 -6.90 -13.30
C GLY A 28 -0.89 -6.40 -13.45
N LYS A 29 -1.85 -7.31 -13.29
CA LYS A 29 -3.27 -7.07 -13.61
C LYS A 29 -3.94 -5.99 -12.76
N LYS A 30 -3.53 -5.85 -11.49
CA LYS A 30 -4.06 -4.87 -10.55
C LYS A 30 -2.91 -4.13 -9.89
N HIS A 31 -2.32 -3.20 -10.65
CA HIS A 31 -1.16 -2.41 -10.26
C HIS A 31 -1.57 -1.04 -9.67
N ILE A 32 -0.59 -0.28 -9.15
CA ILE A 32 -0.84 1.05 -8.62
C ILE A 32 -1.01 2.02 -9.78
N ILE A 33 -2.11 2.78 -9.80
CA ILE A 33 -2.37 3.81 -10.82
C ILE A 33 -2.21 5.18 -10.17
N GLY A 34 -1.35 6.03 -10.75
CA GLY A 34 -1.02 7.34 -10.21
C GLY A 34 -0.08 7.25 -8.99
N MET A 35 -0.38 8.03 -7.94
CA MET A 35 0.40 8.11 -6.69
C MET A 35 1.88 8.48 -6.90
N TYR A 36 2.17 9.31 -7.90
CA TYR A 36 3.54 9.61 -8.29
C TYR A 36 4.32 10.26 -7.16
N ASP A 37 3.79 11.34 -6.57
CA ASP A 37 4.48 12.09 -5.52
C ASP A 37 4.63 11.26 -4.23
N GLU A 38 3.62 10.47 -3.88
CA GLU A 38 3.66 9.59 -2.71
C GLU A 38 4.69 8.47 -2.88
N ILE A 39 4.77 7.86 -4.06
CA ILE A 39 5.80 6.86 -4.37
C ILE A 39 7.19 7.50 -4.35
N ASN A 40 7.37 8.71 -4.90
CA ASN A 40 8.66 9.40 -4.85
C ASN A 40 9.09 9.69 -3.40
N SER A 41 8.16 10.17 -2.56
CA SER A 41 8.40 10.38 -1.13
C SER A 41 8.83 9.08 -0.43
N PHE A 42 8.15 7.96 -0.73
CA PHE A 42 8.49 6.64 -0.20
C PHE A 42 9.87 6.16 -0.65
N VAL A 43 10.18 6.23 -1.95
CA VAL A 43 11.48 5.79 -2.47
C VAL A 43 12.61 6.65 -1.90
N SER A 44 12.41 7.97 -1.82
CA SER A 44 13.37 8.88 -1.18
C SER A 44 13.59 8.52 0.29
N PHE A 45 12.54 8.19 1.02
CA PHE A 45 12.61 7.78 2.42
C PHE A 45 13.42 6.49 2.60
N VAL A 46 13.13 5.46 1.80
CA VAL A 46 13.85 4.17 1.87
C VAL A 46 15.31 4.34 1.46
N LYS A 47 15.59 5.15 0.44
CA LYS A 47 16.95 5.41 -0.01
C LYS A 47 17.78 6.15 1.05
N ASP A 48 17.24 7.23 1.61
CA ASP A 48 17.88 7.98 2.70
C ASP A 48 18.19 7.07 3.89
N ALA A 49 17.23 6.23 4.31
CA ALA A 49 17.43 5.26 5.38
C ALA A 49 18.53 4.22 5.06
N ALA A 50 18.56 3.70 3.83
CA ALA A 50 19.57 2.73 3.40
C ALA A 50 20.98 3.33 3.29
N GLU A 51 21.07 4.63 3.04
CA GLU A 51 22.33 5.39 2.98
C GLU A 51 22.81 5.89 4.36
N GLY A 52 22.05 5.59 5.43
CA GLY A 52 22.37 5.97 6.81
C GLY A 52 21.92 7.38 7.20
N GLY A 53 20.98 7.96 6.45
CA GLY A 53 20.34 9.23 6.76
C GLY A 53 19.33 9.15 7.91
N SER A 54 18.76 10.30 8.27
CA SER A 54 17.84 10.43 9.40
C SER A 54 16.57 9.59 9.28
N SER A 55 16.17 9.21 8.06
CA SER A 55 14.98 8.37 7.82
C SER A 55 15.11 6.96 8.44
N ALA A 56 16.33 6.51 8.77
CA ALA A 56 16.55 5.22 9.42
C ALA A 56 15.94 5.10 10.83
N GLU A 57 15.70 6.24 11.51
CA GLU A 57 15.09 6.34 12.84
C GLU A 57 13.62 6.81 12.78
N MET A 58 12.96 6.64 11.64
CA MET A 58 11.62 7.15 11.40
C MET A 58 10.68 6.04 10.89
N ALA A 59 9.38 6.25 11.07
CA ALA A 59 8.33 5.50 10.37
C ALA A 59 7.78 6.29 9.18
N PHE A 60 7.35 5.60 8.12
CA PHE A 60 6.70 6.24 6.97
C PHE A 60 5.19 6.21 7.16
N VAL A 61 4.51 7.37 7.18
CA VAL A 61 3.08 7.45 7.50
C VAL A 61 2.29 8.05 6.35
N LEU A 62 1.33 7.29 5.83
CA LEU A 62 0.40 7.73 4.80
C LEU A 62 -0.87 8.29 5.43
N ILE A 63 -1.18 9.56 5.18
CA ILE A 63 -2.36 10.24 5.71
C ILE A 63 -3.30 10.60 4.55
N GLY A 64 -4.59 10.31 4.65
CA GLY A 64 -5.58 10.75 3.66
C GLY A 64 -6.95 10.14 3.87
N GLU A 65 -7.96 10.51 3.08
CA GLU A 65 -9.32 10.00 3.26
C GLU A 65 -9.47 8.48 2.98
N PRO A 66 -10.51 7.83 3.52
CA PRO A 66 -10.84 6.46 3.18
C PRO A 66 -11.02 6.26 1.66
N GLY A 67 -10.46 5.17 1.13
CA GLY A 67 -10.63 4.82 -0.28
C GLY A 67 -9.73 5.59 -1.26
N ASN A 68 -8.68 6.25 -0.78
CA ASN A 68 -7.63 6.86 -1.62
C ASN A 68 -6.52 5.86 -2.04
N GLY A 69 -6.52 4.62 -1.51
CA GLY A 69 -5.59 3.55 -1.90
C GLY A 69 -4.41 3.29 -0.96
N LYS A 70 -4.36 3.92 0.23
CA LYS A 70 -3.32 3.70 1.25
C LYS A 70 -3.00 2.22 1.52
N THR A 71 -4.01 1.45 1.93
CA THR A 71 -3.85 0.01 2.26
C THR A 71 -3.41 -0.77 1.02
N PHE A 72 -3.99 -0.47 -0.14
CA PHE A 72 -3.63 -1.12 -1.40
C PHE A 72 -2.17 -0.90 -1.78
N PHE A 73 -1.63 0.30 -1.55
CA PHE A 73 -0.20 0.58 -1.75
C PHE A 73 0.69 -0.28 -0.85
N VAL A 74 0.39 -0.36 0.44
CA VAL A 74 1.20 -1.15 1.39
C VAL A 74 1.12 -2.65 1.09
N ASP A 75 -0.07 -3.16 0.76
CA ASP A 75 -0.25 -4.57 0.36
C ASP A 75 0.53 -4.90 -0.92
N TYR A 76 0.47 -4.01 -1.92
CA TYR A 76 1.20 -4.18 -3.18
C TYR A 76 2.72 -4.12 -2.97
N LEU A 77 3.21 -3.22 -2.12
CA LEU A 77 4.63 -3.16 -1.72
C LEU A 77 5.06 -4.44 -1.00
N GLY A 78 4.27 -4.93 -0.05
CA GLY A 78 4.54 -6.18 0.66
C GLY A 78 4.61 -7.37 -0.29
N LYS A 79 3.73 -7.42 -1.29
CA LYS A 79 3.76 -8.43 -2.35
C LYS A 79 5.07 -8.37 -3.14
N ILE A 80 5.47 -7.21 -3.68
CA ILE A 80 6.74 -7.06 -4.41
C ILE A 80 7.92 -7.48 -3.53
N TYR A 81 7.92 -7.09 -2.26
CA TYR A 81 9.00 -7.42 -1.35
C TYR A 81 9.13 -8.93 -1.15
N ARG A 82 8.02 -9.64 -0.93
CA ARG A 82 8.01 -11.11 -0.81
C ARG A 82 8.46 -11.79 -2.10
N GLU A 83 7.99 -11.33 -3.26
CA GLU A 83 8.42 -11.85 -4.56
C GLU A 83 9.93 -11.68 -4.76
N PHE A 84 10.48 -10.52 -4.39
CA PHE A 84 11.91 -10.25 -4.47
C PHE A 84 12.73 -11.18 -3.57
N ILE A 85 12.33 -11.37 -2.30
CA ILE A 85 13.04 -12.23 -1.34
C ILE A 85 12.87 -13.72 -1.65
N SER A 86 11.85 -14.11 -2.41
CA SER A 86 11.63 -15.51 -2.80
C SER A 86 12.70 -16.03 -3.79
N LEU A 87 13.33 -15.13 -4.53
CA LEU A 87 14.40 -15.43 -5.47
C LEU A 87 15.65 -15.97 -4.73
N PRO A 88 16.29 -17.05 -5.20
CA PRO A 88 17.44 -17.66 -4.52
C PRO A 88 18.56 -16.67 -4.16
N GLU A 89 18.87 -15.73 -5.04
CA GLU A 89 19.93 -14.73 -4.88
C GLU A 89 19.62 -13.62 -3.86
N ASN A 90 18.35 -13.40 -3.53
CA ASN A 90 17.90 -12.37 -2.59
C ASN A 90 17.36 -12.98 -1.29
N ARG A 91 17.42 -14.31 -1.17
CA ARG A 91 16.86 -15.04 -0.04
C ARG A 91 17.54 -14.59 1.25
N ARG A 92 16.72 -14.22 2.22
CA ARG A 92 17.19 -13.89 3.57
C ARG A 92 17.38 -15.17 4.39
N TYR A 93 18.39 -15.13 5.27
CA TYR A 93 18.71 -16.21 6.18
C TYR A 93 18.67 -15.71 7.62
N THR A 94 18.39 -16.62 8.52
CA THR A 94 18.51 -16.47 9.96
C THR A 94 19.19 -17.73 10.52
N PHE A 95 19.24 -17.88 11.83
CA PHE A 95 19.83 -19.04 12.48
C PHE A 95 18.91 -19.63 13.54
N ARG A 96 19.11 -20.90 13.79
CA ARG A 96 18.56 -21.62 14.94
C ARG A 96 19.67 -22.35 15.68
N PHE A 97 19.51 -22.44 16.98
CA PHE A 97 20.31 -23.30 17.83
C PHE A 97 19.72 -24.72 17.80
N LYS A 98 20.58 -25.74 17.81
CA LYS A 98 20.24 -27.16 17.85
C LYS A 98 20.98 -27.87 18.97
N ASN A 99 20.57 -29.09 19.27
CA ASN A 99 21.15 -29.93 20.33
C ASN A 99 21.08 -29.28 21.73
N LEU A 100 20.03 -28.48 21.99
CA LEU A 100 19.85 -27.79 23.27
C LEU A 100 19.54 -28.73 24.43
N ASP A 101 19.10 -29.95 24.14
CA ASP A 101 19.01 -31.06 25.09
C ASP A 101 20.37 -31.39 25.72
N LYS A 102 21.48 -31.10 25.03
CA LYS A 102 22.85 -31.31 25.55
C LYS A 102 23.39 -30.13 26.36
N VAL A 103 22.81 -28.94 26.19
CA VAL A 103 23.20 -27.72 26.92
C VAL A 103 22.61 -27.74 28.34
N GLY A 104 21.43 -28.35 28.51
CA GLY A 104 20.69 -28.34 29.77
C GLY A 104 19.71 -27.16 29.84
N ASN A 105 18.88 -27.08 30.87
CA ASN A 105 17.91 -25.98 31.12
C ASN A 105 16.74 -25.78 30.13
N TYR A 106 16.72 -26.48 28.99
CA TYR A 106 15.68 -26.34 27.95
C TYR A 106 14.61 -27.47 27.93
N GLY A 107 14.66 -28.39 28.89
CA GLY A 107 13.68 -29.47 29.02
C GLY A 107 13.62 -30.37 27.78
N LYS A 108 12.49 -30.35 27.05
CA LYS A 108 12.30 -31.15 25.82
C LYS A 108 12.60 -30.38 24.53
N LEU A 109 13.00 -29.11 24.63
CA LEU A 109 13.28 -28.27 23.46
C LEU A 109 14.67 -28.63 22.93
N THR A 110 14.73 -29.23 21.74
CA THR A 110 15.99 -29.59 21.09
C THR A 110 16.52 -28.50 20.16
N THR A 111 15.63 -27.60 19.70
CA THR A 111 15.96 -26.52 18.77
C THR A 111 15.21 -25.23 19.12
N ILE A 112 15.90 -24.09 19.04
CA ILE A 112 15.31 -22.75 19.19
C ILE A 112 15.80 -21.85 18.05
N GLU A 113 14.86 -21.24 17.31
CA GLU A 113 15.16 -20.25 16.26
C GLU A 113 15.25 -18.84 16.86
N SER A 114 16.09 -17.97 16.29
CA SER A 114 16.13 -16.55 16.67
C SER A 114 14.73 -15.93 16.57
N GLN A 115 14.20 -15.42 17.68
CA GLN A 115 12.79 -14.99 17.74
C GLN A 115 12.50 -13.82 16.79
N THR A 116 13.49 -12.97 16.51
CA THR A 116 13.43 -11.80 15.63
C THR A 116 14.04 -12.02 14.25
N PHE A 117 14.35 -13.27 13.89
CA PHE A 117 14.99 -13.61 12.61
C PHE A 117 16.29 -12.85 12.36
N GLU A 118 17.17 -12.83 13.37
CA GLU A 118 18.44 -12.11 13.28
C GLU A 118 19.31 -12.65 12.13
N ASP A 119 20.07 -11.74 11.52
CA ASP A 119 20.97 -12.05 10.42
C ASP A 119 22.18 -12.85 10.96
N PRO A 120 22.56 -13.98 10.32
CA PRO A 120 23.74 -14.76 10.72
C PRO A 120 25.05 -13.97 10.74
N MET A 121 25.16 -12.89 9.96
CA MET A 121 26.31 -11.99 10.01
C MET A 121 26.37 -11.22 11.34
N ILE A 122 25.23 -10.86 11.93
CA ILE A 122 25.18 -10.26 13.28
C ILE A 122 25.67 -11.28 14.31
N LEU A 123 25.27 -12.55 14.18
CA LEU A 123 25.79 -13.62 15.03
C LEU A 123 27.31 -13.76 14.90
N ALA A 124 27.84 -13.76 13.67
CA ALA A 124 29.28 -13.85 13.43
C ALA A 124 30.07 -12.67 14.02
N MET A 125 29.48 -11.47 14.08
CA MET A 125 30.10 -10.29 14.70
C MET A 125 29.98 -10.24 16.23
N ASN A 126 29.23 -11.15 16.84
CA ASN A 126 29.03 -11.26 18.29
C ASN A 126 29.47 -12.64 18.84
N LEU A 127 30.27 -13.38 18.06
CA LEU A 127 30.67 -14.75 18.41
C LEU A 127 31.77 -14.77 19.49
N TYR A 128 32.68 -13.79 19.47
CA TYR A 128 33.72 -13.57 20.47
C TYR A 128 33.38 -12.34 21.32
N GLU A 129 33.92 -12.25 22.53
CA GLU A 129 33.76 -11.06 23.39
C GLU A 129 34.46 -9.82 22.79
N SER A 130 35.67 -9.98 22.27
CA SER A 130 36.44 -8.90 21.66
C SER A 130 36.00 -8.64 20.22
N LYS A 131 35.82 -7.36 19.88
CA LYS A 131 35.57 -6.91 18.50
C LYS A 131 36.72 -7.28 17.57
N GLU A 132 37.97 -7.15 18.02
CA GLU A 132 39.15 -7.47 17.24
C GLU A 132 39.18 -8.95 16.83
N ASP A 133 38.77 -9.85 17.73
CA ASP A 133 38.76 -11.28 17.46
C ASP A 133 37.63 -11.69 16.51
N ASN A 134 36.45 -11.07 16.63
CA ASN A 134 35.39 -11.21 15.63
C ASN A 134 35.85 -10.74 14.24
N ILE A 135 36.57 -9.61 14.14
CA ILE A 135 37.14 -9.11 12.89
C ILE A 135 38.15 -10.12 12.31
N LYS A 136 39.07 -10.64 13.13
CA LYS A 136 40.05 -11.66 12.70
C LYS A 136 39.35 -12.92 12.21
N PHE A 137 38.31 -13.37 12.90
CA PHE A 137 37.51 -14.52 12.53
C PHE A 137 36.85 -14.32 11.16
N ILE A 138 36.12 -13.21 10.96
CA ILE A 138 35.47 -12.89 9.69
C ILE A 138 36.50 -12.75 8.55
N LYS A 139 37.67 -12.16 8.83
CA LYS A 139 38.78 -12.07 7.87
C LYS A 139 39.35 -13.45 7.50
N SER A 140 39.42 -14.38 8.46
CA SER A 140 39.88 -15.76 8.23
C SER A 140 38.93 -16.55 7.30
N LEU A 141 37.66 -16.16 7.23
CA LEU A 141 36.67 -16.72 6.31
C LEU A 141 36.74 -16.11 4.89
N GLY A 142 37.67 -15.18 4.65
CA GLY A 142 37.93 -14.59 3.33
C GLY A 142 37.25 -13.24 3.07
N ALA A 143 36.66 -12.61 4.09
CA ALA A 143 36.10 -11.26 3.95
C ALA A 143 37.21 -10.21 3.76
N LYS A 144 36.99 -9.27 2.83
CA LYS A 144 37.91 -8.15 2.60
C LYS A 144 37.69 -7.06 3.65
N GLU A 145 38.70 -6.26 3.91
CA GLU A 145 38.66 -5.17 4.90
C GLU A 145 37.51 -4.18 4.64
N LYS A 146 37.28 -3.81 3.37
CA LYS A 146 36.15 -2.96 2.97
C LYS A 146 34.77 -3.58 3.28
N ASP A 147 34.65 -4.90 3.17
CA ASP A 147 33.40 -5.60 3.45
C ASP A 147 33.17 -5.66 4.97
N ILE A 148 34.23 -5.87 5.75
CA ILE A 148 34.20 -5.84 7.22
C ILE A 148 33.75 -4.47 7.72
N GLU A 149 34.33 -3.38 7.19
CA GLU A 149 33.87 -2.02 7.52
C GLU A 149 32.38 -1.84 7.25
N LYS A 150 31.88 -2.37 6.13
CA LYS A 150 30.46 -2.32 5.78
C LYS A 150 29.60 -3.15 6.73
N PHE A 151 30.02 -4.35 7.13
CA PHE A 151 29.28 -5.18 8.08
C PHE A 151 29.15 -4.50 9.43
N TYR A 152 30.24 -3.89 9.92
CA TYR A 152 30.24 -3.21 11.21
C TYR A 152 29.43 -1.90 11.22
N LYS A 153 29.11 -1.30 10.07
CA LYS A 153 28.11 -0.22 10.00
C LYS A 153 26.70 -0.70 10.33
N ALA A 154 26.40 -1.98 10.10
CA ALA A 154 25.12 -2.61 10.42
C ALA A 154 25.17 -3.40 11.74
N TYR A 155 26.27 -3.31 12.49
CA TYR A 155 26.44 -4.04 13.75
C TYR A 155 25.34 -3.67 14.76
N ARG A 156 24.83 -4.70 15.43
CA ARG A 156 23.93 -4.60 16.57
C ARG A 156 24.24 -5.74 17.54
N PRO A 157 23.95 -5.59 18.84
CA PRO A 157 24.07 -6.69 19.78
C PRO A 157 23.11 -7.83 19.39
N LEU A 158 23.37 -9.03 19.88
CA LEU A 158 22.39 -10.12 19.80
C LEU A 158 21.22 -9.83 20.73
N GLY A 159 20.02 -10.20 20.30
CA GLY A 159 18.82 -10.17 21.12
C GLY A 159 18.97 -11.10 22.31
N ALA A 160 18.28 -10.76 23.41
CA ALA A 160 18.49 -11.39 24.70
C ALA A 160 18.44 -12.93 24.65
N CYS A 161 17.50 -13.51 23.89
CA CYS A 161 17.43 -14.97 23.70
C CYS A 161 18.64 -15.56 23.00
N SER A 162 19.05 -14.96 21.88
CA SER A 162 20.17 -15.47 21.09
C SER A 162 21.48 -15.31 21.84
N TYR A 163 21.66 -14.19 22.54
CA TYR A 163 22.82 -13.96 23.39
C TYR A 163 22.89 -14.98 24.55
N PHE A 164 21.78 -15.16 25.28
CA PHE A 164 21.71 -16.08 26.41
C PHE A 164 22.03 -17.53 25.99
N ILE A 165 21.39 -18.02 24.93
CA ILE A 165 21.62 -19.38 24.43
C ILE A 165 23.07 -19.55 23.93
N LEU A 166 23.62 -18.53 23.26
CA LEU A 166 25.00 -18.58 22.79
C LEU A 166 25.99 -18.66 23.97
N GLN A 167 25.77 -17.92 25.05
CA GLN A 167 26.62 -17.97 26.24
C GLN A 167 26.61 -19.36 26.90
N GLU A 168 25.43 -19.98 27.08
CA GLU A 168 25.37 -21.34 27.63
C GLU A 168 26.06 -22.38 26.73
N ILE A 169 25.96 -22.23 25.40
CA ILE A 169 26.69 -23.09 24.46
C ILE A 169 28.19 -22.86 24.59
N MET A 170 28.63 -21.61 24.70
CA MET A 170 30.04 -21.25 24.87
C MET A 170 30.62 -21.84 26.16
N ASP A 171 29.89 -21.78 27.27
CA ASP A 171 30.27 -22.41 28.54
C ASP A 171 30.41 -23.93 28.40
N LEU A 172 29.47 -24.58 27.69
CA LEU A 172 29.52 -26.03 27.46
C LEU A 172 30.75 -26.47 26.66
N VAL A 173 31.24 -25.63 25.74
CA VAL A 173 32.37 -25.94 24.86
C VAL A 173 33.69 -25.32 25.32
N ASP A 174 33.78 -24.92 26.59
CA ASP A 174 34.94 -24.29 27.22
C ASP A 174 35.44 -23.04 26.46
N GLY A 175 34.49 -22.25 25.92
CA GLY A 175 34.75 -21.01 25.20
C GLY A 175 35.31 -21.19 23.78
N ASP A 176 35.27 -22.40 23.18
CA ASP A 176 35.72 -22.64 21.80
C ASP A 176 34.63 -22.31 20.77
N PRO A 177 34.73 -21.20 20.02
CA PRO A 177 33.65 -20.78 19.13
C PRO A 177 33.50 -21.67 17.91
N LYS A 178 34.55 -22.42 17.51
CA LYS A 178 34.45 -23.37 16.40
C LYS A 178 33.53 -24.54 16.76
N LYS A 179 33.60 -25.01 18.00
CA LYS A 179 32.67 -26.02 18.52
C LYS A 179 31.28 -25.45 18.74
N ALA A 180 31.16 -24.18 19.17
CA ALA A 180 29.86 -23.52 19.31
C ALA A 180 29.09 -23.46 17.98
N MET A 181 29.79 -23.30 16.85
CA MET A 181 29.18 -23.34 15.52
C MET A 181 28.51 -24.67 15.19
N ASP A 182 28.95 -25.81 15.76
CA ASP A 182 28.30 -27.11 15.58
C ASP A 182 26.90 -27.17 16.19
N TYR A 183 26.53 -26.20 17.04
CA TYR A 183 25.21 -26.04 17.64
C TYR A 183 24.32 -25.06 16.88
N ILE A 184 24.78 -24.49 15.75
CA ILE A 184 24.06 -23.46 15.00
C ILE A 184 23.77 -23.96 13.59
N ASP A 185 22.51 -23.88 13.16
CA ASP A 185 22.11 -24.05 11.76
C ASP A 185 21.70 -22.70 11.17
N VAL A 186 22.24 -22.37 10.00
CA VAL A 186 21.74 -21.25 9.18
C VAL A 186 20.60 -21.76 8.30
N ILE A 187 19.45 -21.11 8.40
CA ILE A 187 18.21 -21.50 7.73
C ILE A 187 17.56 -20.29 7.04
N PRO A 188 16.79 -20.49 5.96
CA PRO A 188 16.13 -19.39 5.28
C PRO A 188 15.02 -18.79 6.15
N VAL A 189 14.84 -17.47 6.11
CA VAL A 189 13.70 -16.81 6.76
C VAL A 189 12.40 -17.27 6.09
N PRO A 190 11.40 -17.78 6.84
CA PRO A 190 10.13 -18.19 6.26
C PRO A 190 9.39 -17.01 5.60
N ILE A 191 8.90 -17.22 4.38
CA ILE A 191 8.05 -16.24 3.69
C ILE A 191 6.60 -16.69 3.84
N SER A 192 5.80 -15.95 4.61
CA SER A 192 4.39 -16.32 4.84
C SER A 192 3.53 -15.09 5.08
N GLU A 193 2.66 -14.78 4.13
CA GLU A 193 1.67 -13.70 4.27
C GLU A 193 0.64 -14.02 5.35
N SER A 194 0.11 -15.26 5.38
CA SER A 194 -0.91 -15.67 6.35
C SER A 194 -0.42 -15.67 7.80
N ARG A 195 0.87 -15.98 8.02
CA ARG A 195 1.50 -15.89 9.36
C ARG A 195 2.08 -14.50 9.65
N GLY A 196 2.01 -13.56 8.71
CA GLY A 196 2.60 -12.24 8.84
C GLY A 196 4.11 -12.26 9.05
N THR A 197 4.81 -13.23 8.45
CA THR A 197 6.27 -13.36 8.50
C THR A 197 6.88 -12.65 7.31
N LEU A 198 7.98 -11.91 7.51
CA LEU A 198 8.62 -10.98 6.55
C LEU A 198 7.80 -9.73 6.21
N THR A 199 6.48 -9.85 6.07
CA THR A 199 5.56 -8.71 5.94
C THR A 199 4.37 -8.95 6.87
N GLY A 200 4.13 -8.04 7.81
CA GLY A 200 3.14 -8.22 8.87
C GLY A 200 2.24 -7.01 8.98
N LYS A 201 0.94 -7.25 9.20
CA LYS A 201 -0.06 -6.20 9.41
C LYS A 201 -0.55 -6.22 10.85
N TYR A 202 -0.49 -5.08 11.52
CA TYR A 202 -1.22 -4.80 12.74
C TYR A 202 -2.48 -4.02 12.38
N ALA A 203 -3.63 -4.70 12.48
CA ALA A 203 -4.92 -4.10 12.20
C ALA A 203 -5.36 -3.17 13.33
N ALA A 204 -6.05 -2.09 12.97
CA ALA A 204 -6.69 -1.20 13.93
C ALA A 204 -7.69 -1.99 14.77
N LYS A 205 -7.52 -1.94 16.10
CA LYS A 205 -8.46 -2.50 17.08
C LYS A 205 -9.11 -1.37 17.86
N ASP A 206 -10.26 -1.66 18.48
CA ASP A 206 -10.86 -0.72 19.43
C ASP A 206 -9.90 -0.49 20.60
N LYS A 207 -9.91 0.74 21.14
CA LYS A 207 -9.01 1.12 22.25
C LYS A 207 -9.12 0.17 23.45
N ILE A 208 -10.31 -0.42 23.66
CA ILE A 208 -10.58 -1.39 24.74
C ILE A 208 -9.87 -2.73 24.51
N THR A 209 -9.83 -3.22 23.27
CA THR A 209 -9.34 -4.57 22.93
C THR A 209 -7.89 -4.59 22.45
N SER A 210 -7.34 -3.42 22.11
CA SER A 210 -5.95 -3.28 21.70
C SER A 210 -4.98 -3.53 22.88
N SER A 211 -3.88 -4.24 22.64
CA SER A 211 -2.90 -4.59 23.68
C SER A 211 -1.47 -4.53 23.16
N ALA A 212 -0.52 -4.08 24.00
CA ALA A 212 0.90 -4.09 23.68
C ALA A 212 1.42 -5.51 23.40
N VAL A 213 0.78 -6.52 23.99
CA VAL A 213 1.07 -7.94 23.77
C VAL A 213 0.92 -8.33 22.29
N ASP A 214 -0.08 -7.78 21.59
CA ASP A 214 -0.29 -8.07 20.17
C ASP A 214 0.88 -7.57 19.28
N LEU A 215 1.66 -6.60 19.77
CA LEU A 215 2.82 -6.05 19.08
C LEU A 215 4.13 -6.70 19.50
N LEU A 216 4.33 -6.85 20.82
CA LEU A 216 5.61 -7.24 21.42
C LEU A 216 5.70 -8.75 21.71
N GLY A 217 4.57 -9.40 21.92
CA GLY A 217 4.49 -10.74 22.51
C GLY A 217 4.29 -10.67 24.03
N GLU A 218 4.36 -11.84 24.66
CA GLU A 218 4.12 -12.01 26.10
C GLU A 218 4.90 -13.19 26.64
N GLU A 219 4.91 -13.34 27.97
CA GLU A 219 5.41 -14.54 28.61
C GLU A 219 4.55 -15.76 28.26
N SER A 220 5.20 -16.87 27.92
CA SER A 220 4.52 -18.09 27.49
C SER A 220 4.59 -19.17 28.57
N ILE A 221 3.42 -19.49 29.13
CA ILE A 221 3.25 -20.61 30.08
C ILE A 221 3.79 -21.92 29.48
N SER A 222 3.56 -22.14 28.18
CA SER A 222 4.06 -23.35 27.50
C SER A 222 5.59 -23.42 27.47
N ARG A 223 6.29 -22.28 27.43
CA ARG A 223 7.76 -22.25 27.45
C ARG A 223 8.28 -22.41 28.88
N LEU A 224 7.61 -21.81 29.87
CA LEU A 224 7.94 -21.97 31.29
C LEU A 224 7.88 -23.43 31.78
N LEU A 225 7.06 -24.28 31.17
CA LEU A 225 7.03 -25.72 31.48
C LEU A 225 8.30 -26.48 31.04
N HIS A 226 9.10 -25.89 30.15
CA HIS A 226 10.32 -26.50 29.62
C HIS A 226 11.59 -25.83 30.12
N ILE A 227 11.54 -24.53 30.37
CA ILE A 227 12.67 -23.73 30.82
C ILE A 227 12.76 -23.82 32.35
N THR A 228 13.89 -24.29 32.88
CA THR A 228 14.10 -24.38 34.33
C THR A 228 14.64 -23.08 34.95
N ASP A 229 15.39 -22.29 34.18
CA ASP A 229 15.92 -20.99 34.63
C ASP A 229 14.92 -19.85 34.38
N THR A 230 14.46 -19.21 35.46
CA THR A 230 13.51 -18.09 35.39
C THR A 230 14.11 -16.83 34.75
N ASN A 231 15.44 -16.72 34.68
CA ASN A 231 16.14 -15.63 34.01
C ASN A 231 16.31 -15.86 32.51
N ASN A 232 15.94 -17.04 31.98
CA ASN A 232 16.07 -17.28 30.55
C ASN A 232 15.05 -16.44 29.76
N PRO A 233 15.51 -15.48 28.91
CA PRO A 233 14.62 -14.58 28.18
C PRO A 233 13.75 -15.30 27.15
N TYR A 234 14.04 -16.56 26.81
CA TYR A 234 13.19 -17.37 25.94
C TYR A 234 11.81 -17.67 26.55
N ARG A 235 11.58 -17.41 27.84
CA ARG A 235 10.23 -17.46 28.45
C ARG A 235 9.23 -16.53 27.75
N PHE A 236 9.69 -15.43 27.16
CA PHE A 236 8.87 -14.52 26.36
C PHE A 236 8.73 -15.05 24.92
N ASP A 237 7.49 -15.27 24.49
CA ASP A 237 7.14 -15.60 23.12
C ASP A 237 6.86 -14.34 22.29
N LEU A 238 7.94 -13.77 21.75
CA LEU A 238 7.87 -12.57 20.93
C LEU A 238 7.11 -12.80 19.62
N ARG A 239 7.06 -14.04 19.13
CA ARG A 239 6.45 -14.34 17.82
C ARG A 239 4.92 -14.28 17.84
N ARG A 240 4.31 -14.24 19.02
CA ARG A 240 2.91 -13.82 19.18
C ARG A 240 2.72 -12.35 18.77
N GLY A 241 3.71 -11.51 19.06
CA GLY A 241 3.76 -10.12 18.65
C GLY A 241 3.98 -9.94 17.15
N ALA A 242 3.37 -8.90 16.59
CA ALA A 242 3.50 -8.56 15.17
C ALA A 242 4.92 -8.12 14.76
N LEU A 243 5.66 -7.43 15.64
CA LEU A 243 6.96 -6.84 15.30
C LEU A 243 8.05 -7.89 15.13
N ALA A 244 8.12 -8.89 16.01
CA ALA A 244 9.18 -9.90 15.96
C ALA A 244 9.13 -10.74 14.66
N ARG A 245 7.93 -10.94 14.10
CA ARG A 245 7.74 -11.72 12.86
C ARG A 245 8.32 -11.05 11.60
N VAL A 246 8.62 -9.76 11.69
CA VAL A 246 9.15 -8.93 10.59
C VAL A 246 10.47 -8.26 10.94
N ALA A 247 11.09 -8.65 12.06
CA ALA A 247 12.29 -8.03 12.62
C ALA A 247 13.60 -8.41 11.90
N GLY A 248 13.58 -9.38 10.99
CA GLY A 248 14.74 -9.84 10.21
C GLY A 248 14.89 -9.11 8.87
N GLY A 249 14.63 -7.81 8.84
CA GLY A 249 14.55 -6.96 7.65
C GLY A 249 13.22 -7.08 6.91
N GLY A 250 12.12 -7.18 7.64
CA GLY A 250 10.77 -7.23 7.09
C GLY A 250 10.08 -5.85 7.00
N ILE A 251 8.81 -5.87 6.62
CA ILE A 251 7.93 -4.68 6.61
C ILE A 251 6.82 -4.85 7.66
N HIS A 252 6.77 -3.94 8.63
CA HIS A 252 5.67 -3.81 9.58
C HIS A 252 4.66 -2.78 9.08
N PHE A 253 3.40 -3.18 8.92
CA PHE A 253 2.31 -2.31 8.54
C PHE A 253 1.40 -2.03 9.74
N ALA A 254 1.35 -0.78 10.21
CA ALA A 254 0.45 -0.32 11.26
C ALA A 254 -0.77 0.40 10.67
N ASP A 255 -1.94 -0.23 10.69
CA ASP A 255 -3.18 0.37 10.18
C ASP A 255 -3.80 1.33 11.21
N GLU A 256 -4.17 2.53 10.77
CA GLU A 256 -4.72 3.61 11.62
C GLU A 256 -3.89 3.87 12.90
N ILE A 257 -2.58 4.10 12.77
CA ILE A 257 -1.65 4.19 13.91
C ILE A 257 -2.09 5.19 14.99
N PHE A 258 -2.66 6.32 14.59
CA PHE A 258 -3.11 7.40 15.49
C PHE A 258 -4.45 7.14 16.17
N LYS A 259 -5.17 6.08 15.79
CA LYS A 259 -6.40 5.64 16.47
C LYS A 259 -6.11 4.80 17.71
N ASN A 260 -4.90 4.25 17.81
CA ASN A 260 -4.48 3.42 18.93
C ASN A 260 -4.52 4.19 20.26
N LYS A 261 -4.60 3.44 21.37
CA LYS A 261 -4.50 4.00 22.72
C LYS A 261 -3.07 4.46 23.04
N LYS A 262 -2.95 5.34 24.04
CA LYS A 262 -1.71 6.05 24.39
C LYS A 262 -0.52 5.12 24.65
N ASP A 263 -0.72 4.05 25.42
CA ASP A 263 0.32 3.05 25.72
C ASP A 263 0.87 2.36 24.45
N LEU A 264 0.01 2.04 23.48
CA LEU A 264 0.46 1.48 22.19
C LEU A 264 1.26 2.48 21.36
N VAL A 265 0.84 3.74 21.36
CA VAL A 265 1.57 4.81 20.68
C VAL A 265 2.96 4.98 21.30
N GLN A 266 3.09 4.86 22.63
CA GLN A 266 4.38 4.88 23.31
C GLN A 266 5.26 3.67 22.96
N VAL A 267 4.67 2.47 22.81
CA VAL A 267 5.39 1.30 22.32
C VAL A 267 5.94 1.53 20.91
N TYR A 268 5.12 2.07 20.00
CA TYR A 268 5.59 2.42 18.66
C TYR A 268 6.68 3.48 18.68
N LEU A 269 6.56 4.52 19.50
CA LEU A 269 7.58 5.54 19.68
C LEU A 269 8.92 4.91 20.09
N GLY A 270 8.91 4.07 21.13
CA GLY A 270 10.11 3.38 21.60
C GLY A 270 10.73 2.46 20.56
N VAL A 271 9.90 1.72 19.81
CA VAL A 271 10.36 0.82 18.74
C VAL A 271 10.95 1.59 17.54
N ILE A 272 10.34 2.72 17.14
CA ILE A 272 10.83 3.55 16.04
C ILE A 272 12.17 4.19 16.41
N GLN A 273 12.31 4.68 17.65
CA GLN A 273 13.53 5.33 18.13
C GLN A 273 14.67 4.34 18.40
N ASN A 274 14.43 3.33 19.23
CA ASN A 274 15.48 2.45 19.74
C ASN A 274 15.75 1.27 18.81
N ARG A 275 14.83 0.96 17.88
CA ARG A 275 14.89 -0.22 17.00
C ARG A 275 15.06 -1.52 17.81
N THR A 276 14.44 -1.60 18.98
CA THR A 276 14.45 -2.77 19.86
C THR A 276 13.07 -3.02 20.44
N VAL A 277 12.69 -4.30 20.60
CA VAL A 277 11.67 -4.69 21.58
C VAL A 277 12.32 -4.75 22.95
N GLU A 278 11.68 -4.19 23.97
CA GLU A 278 12.12 -4.27 25.36
C GLU A 278 11.00 -4.82 26.24
N ILE A 279 11.30 -5.90 26.98
CA ILE A 279 10.37 -6.53 27.94
C ILE A 279 11.16 -6.91 29.19
N GLU A 280 10.76 -6.37 30.35
CA GLU A 280 11.41 -6.65 31.64
C GLU A 280 12.95 -6.48 31.64
N GLY A 281 13.46 -5.48 30.90
CA GLY A 281 14.89 -5.18 30.77
C GLY A 281 15.63 -6.00 29.71
N TYR A 282 15.01 -7.05 29.16
CA TYR A 282 15.55 -7.78 28.00
C TYR A 282 15.31 -7.00 26.71
N LYS A 283 16.32 -7.00 25.83
CA LYS A 283 16.29 -6.25 24.57
C LYS A 283 16.46 -7.19 23.38
N TRP A 284 15.66 -6.96 22.34
CA TRP A 284 15.77 -7.65 21.07
C TRP A 284 15.82 -6.64 19.93
N PRO A 285 16.97 -6.50 19.25
CA PRO A 285 17.10 -5.61 18.10
C PRO A 285 16.18 -6.00 16.95
N LEU A 286 15.70 -4.97 16.27
CA LEU A 286 14.76 -5.06 15.15
C LEU A 286 15.36 -4.40 13.92
N ASP A 287 15.29 -5.11 12.81
CA ASP A 287 15.56 -4.61 11.48
C ASP A 287 14.24 -4.62 10.72
N THR A 288 13.54 -3.50 10.68
CA THR A 288 12.22 -3.47 10.05
C THR A 288 11.88 -2.11 9.48
N LEU A 289 11.23 -2.11 8.32
CA LEU A 289 10.61 -0.93 7.74
C LEU A 289 9.20 -0.79 8.33
N ILE A 290 8.95 0.30 9.03
CA ILE A 290 7.63 0.58 9.60
C ILE A 290 6.88 1.53 8.65
N ILE A 291 5.75 1.05 8.13
CA ILE A 291 4.82 1.84 7.35
C ILE A 291 3.52 1.91 8.12
N ALA A 292 2.93 3.09 8.22
CA ALA A 292 1.66 3.29 8.88
C ALA A 292 0.67 4.06 8.00
N THR A 293 -0.60 3.92 8.33
CA THR A 293 -1.68 4.69 7.71
C THR A 293 -2.46 5.46 8.76
N SER A 294 -3.07 6.55 8.35
CA SER A 294 -4.12 7.23 9.10
C SER A 294 -5.11 7.90 8.17
N ASN A 295 -6.30 8.14 8.67
CA ASN A 295 -7.24 9.05 8.03
C ASN A 295 -6.99 10.50 8.48
N ASN A 296 -7.54 11.47 7.75
CA ASN A 296 -7.36 12.90 8.04
C ASN A 296 -7.96 13.29 9.39
N SER A 297 -9.18 12.83 9.71
CA SER A 297 -9.91 13.21 10.93
C SER A 297 -9.26 12.69 12.22
N GLU A 298 -8.82 11.43 12.24
CA GLU A 298 -8.10 10.83 13.36
C GLU A 298 -6.75 11.48 13.55
N PHE A 299 -6.05 11.84 12.46
CA PHE A 299 -4.80 12.57 12.56
C PHE A 299 -5.01 13.98 13.14
N SER A 300 -6.01 14.73 12.66
CA SER A 300 -6.35 16.04 13.23
C SER A 300 -6.70 15.94 14.72
N ARG A 301 -7.55 14.98 15.10
CA ARG A 301 -7.89 14.71 16.50
C ARG A 301 -6.67 14.34 17.34
N PHE A 302 -5.76 13.55 16.78
CA PHE A 302 -4.52 13.17 17.45
C PHE A 302 -3.60 14.38 17.69
N LEU A 303 -3.51 15.33 16.74
CA LEU A 303 -2.72 16.54 16.90
C LEU A 303 -3.24 17.49 17.99
N GLU A 304 -4.54 17.46 18.28
CA GLU A 304 -5.12 18.20 19.41
C GLU A 304 -4.61 17.65 20.76
N GLU A 305 -4.25 16.37 20.82
CA GLU A 305 -3.68 15.70 22.00
C GLU A 305 -2.16 15.93 22.09
N LYS A 306 -1.74 17.11 22.57
CA LYS A 306 -0.32 17.53 22.66
C LYS A 306 0.64 16.53 23.34
N GLU A 307 0.15 15.72 24.29
CA GLU A 307 0.96 14.70 24.98
C GLU A 307 1.52 13.62 24.05
N GLN A 308 0.88 13.40 22.89
CA GLN A 308 1.27 12.36 21.95
C GLN A 308 2.07 12.89 20.74
N ALA A 309 2.38 14.19 20.72
CA ALA A 309 3.15 14.83 19.65
C ALA A 309 4.51 14.17 19.33
N PRO A 310 5.29 13.60 20.29
CA PRO A 310 6.63 13.10 19.99
C PRO A 310 6.71 11.99 18.93
N ILE A 311 5.65 11.19 18.73
CA ILE A 311 5.63 10.18 17.66
C ILE A 311 5.58 10.82 16.27
N VAL A 312 4.95 11.99 16.14
CA VAL A 312 4.82 12.70 14.87
C VAL A 312 6.19 13.15 14.38
N ASP A 313 7.06 13.60 15.29
CA ASP A 313 8.44 13.99 14.98
C ASP A 313 9.31 12.81 14.51
N ARG A 314 8.90 11.58 14.85
CA ARG A 314 9.52 10.33 14.39
C ARG A 314 8.82 9.72 13.17
N CYS A 315 7.96 10.48 12.50
CA CYS A 315 7.21 10.03 11.34
C CYS A 315 7.46 10.90 10.10
N ARG A 316 7.77 10.27 8.96
CA ARG A 316 7.72 10.93 7.67
C ARG A 316 6.27 10.93 7.18
N LEU A 317 5.58 12.04 7.41
CA LEU A 317 4.20 12.22 6.97
C LEU A 317 4.13 12.44 5.45
N THR A 318 3.34 11.61 4.77
CA THR A 318 3.04 11.73 3.34
C THR A 318 1.52 11.81 3.17
N TYR A 319 1.04 12.97 2.73
CA TYR A 319 -0.39 13.18 2.48
C TYR A 319 -0.77 12.63 1.12
N MET A 320 -1.71 11.69 1.11
CA MET A 320 -2.09 10.90 -0.05
C MET A 320 -3.42 11.40 -0.61
N SER A 321 -3.32 12.03 -1.78
CA SER A 321 -4.48 12.59 -2.48
C SER A 321 -5.29 11.51 -3.21
N HIS A 322 -6.57 11.78 -3.45
CA HIS A 322 -7.34 11.01 -4.41
C HIS A 322 -6.89 11.36 -5.83
N ASN A 323 -7.09 10.43 -6.76
CA ASN A 323 -6.76 10.66 -8.16
C ASN A 323 -7.64 11.79 -8.75
N THR A 324 -6.99 12.84 -9.26
CA THR A 324 -7.64 14.01 -9.90
C THR A 324 -7.61 13.94 -11.43
N ASN A 325 -6.89 12.98 -12.00
CA ASN A 325 -6.85 12.74 -13.44
C ASN A 325 -7.93 11.74 -13.83
N TYR A 326 -8.93 12.17 -14.58
CA TYR A 326 -10.07 11.33 -14.92
C TYR A 326 -9.72 10.13 -15.83
N ARG A 327 -8.67 10.24 -16.66
CA ARG A 327 -8.19 9.12 -17.50
C ARG A 327 -7.53 8.03 -16.66
N LEU A 328 -6.70 8.43 -15.70
CA LEU A 328 -6.15 7.50 -14.72
C LEU A 328 -7.26 6.94 -13.81
N GLN A 329 -8.27 7.76 -13.49
CA GLN A 329 -9.43 7.28 -12.75
C GLN A 329 -10.21 6.23 -13.53
N GLN A 330 -10.35 6.34 -14.86
CA GLN A 330 -11.02 5.32 -15.67
C GLN A 330 -10.34 3.95 -15.57
N GLN A 331 -9.00 3.92 -15.50
CA GLN A 331 -8.26 2.68 -15.25
C GLN A 331 -8.58 2.10 -13.87
N LEU A 332 -8.60 2.94 -12.82
CA LEU A 332 -8.98 2.52 -11.46
C LEU A 332 -10.43 2.03 -11.40
N THR A 333 -11.35 2.74 -12.04
CA THR A 333 -12.77 2.38 -12.13
C THR A 333 -12.94 1.04 -12.85
N GLY A 334 -12.11 0.75 -13.84
CA GLY A 334 -12.04 -0.56 -14.49
C GLY A 334 -11.80 -1.70 -13.50
N PHE A 335 -10.95 -1.50 -12.48
CA PHE A 335 -10.76 -2.49 -11.41
C PHE A 335 -12.01 -2.71 -10.56
N SER A 336 -12.86 -1.69 -10.37
CA SER A 336 -14.11 -1.78 -9.61
C SER A 336 -15.23 -2.44 -10.39
N ILE A 337 -15.33 -2.12 -11.70
CA ILE A 337 -16.27 -2.79 -12.60
C ILE A 337 -15.90 -4.29 -12.67
N GLY A 338 -14.61 -4.60 -12.73
CA GLY A 338 -14.09 -5.97 -12.75
C GLY A 338 -14.00 -6.54 -14.17
N SER A 339 -13.32 -7.69 -14.28
CA SER A 339 -12.98 -8.32 -15.56
C SER A 339 -13.83 -9.54 -15.92
N PHE A 340 -14.72 -9.97 -15.04
CA PHE A 340 -15.62 -11.09 -15.28
C PHE A 340 -16.92 -10.61 -15.93
N ASP A 341 -17.52 -11.46 -16.76
CA ASP A 341 -18.86 -11.21 -17.29
C ASP A 341 -19.84 -10.92 -16.15
N LYS A 342 -20.60 -9.85 -16.29
CA LYS A 342 -21.66 -9.48 -15.36
C LYS A 342 -22.92 -10.24 -15.72
N THR A 343 -23.67 -10.66 -14.72
CA THR A 343 -24.96 -11.33 -14.93
C THR A 343 -26.06 -10.71 -14.09
N THR A 344 -27.29 -10.80 -14.58
CA THR A 344 -28.49 -10.50 -13.81
C THR A 344 -28.65 -11.48 -12.65
N PHE A 345 -29.61 -11.25 -11.77
CA PHE A 345 -29.96 -12.19 -10.70
C PHE A 345 -30.44 -13.56 -11.21
N THR A 346 -30.98 -13.60 -12.44
CA THR A 346 -31.39 -14.83 -13.12
C THR A 346 -30.26 -15.51 -13.89
N GLY A 347 -29.05 -14.93 -13.88
CA GLY A 347 -27.86 -15.49 -14.54
C GLY A 347 -27.71 -15.11 -16.02
N GLU A 348 -28.53 -14.18 -16.53
CA GLU A 348 -28.42 -13.71 -17.92
C GLU A 348 -27.29 -12.68 -18.06
N LYS A 349 -26.63 -12.63 -19.22
CA LYS A 349 -25.51 -11.72 -19.44
C LYS A 349 -25.96 -10.25 -19.38
N LEU A 350 -25.31 -9.47 -18.53
CA LEU A 350 -25.45 -8.02 -18.45
C LEU A 350 -24.49 -7.34 -19.43
N HIS A 351 -25.05 -6.49 -20.29
CA HIS A 351 -24.27 -5.54 -21.07
C HIS A 351 -23.72 -4.43 -20.16
N ILE A 352 -22.50 -3.96 -20.42
CA ILE A 352 -21.90 -2.81 -19.74
C ILE A 352 -21.81 -1.68 -20.76
N ASP A 353 -22.51 -0.58 -20.51
CA ASP A 353 -22.44 0.60 -21.38
C ASP A 353 -20.98 1.10 -21.49
N PRO A 354 -20.42 1.26 -22.70
CA PRO A 354 -19.07 1.76 -22.90
C PRO A 354 -18.80 3.11 -22.24
N ASN A 355 -19.83 3.96 -22.11
CA ASN A 355 -19.72 5.26 -21.45
C ASN A 355 -19.83 5.19 -19.93
N LEU A 356 -20.17 4.02 -19.34
CA LEU A 356 -20.35 3.88 -17.89
C LEU A 356 -19.08 4.23 -17.12
N ASN A 357 -17.92 3.72 -17.57
CA ASN A 357 -16.65 3.97 -16.91
C ASN A 357 -16.30 5.48 -16.93
N PHE A 358 -16.50 6.14 -18.07
CA PHE A 358 -16.33 7.59 -18.18
C PHE A 358 -17.26 8.36 -17.25
N ALA A 359 -18.56 8.04 -17.26
CA ALA A 359 -19.57 8.70 -16.43
C ALA A 359 -19.24 8.61 -14.92
N ILE A 360 -18.86 7.42 -14.44
CA ILE A 360 -18.44 7.19 -13.06
C ILE A 360 -17.18 8.00 -12.72
N SER A 361 -16.16 7.88 -13.57
CA SER A 361 -14.84 8.43 -13.31
C SER A 361 -14.89 9.96 -13.26
N VAL A 362 -15.60 10.60 -14.18
CA VAL A 362 -15.80 12.05 -14.19
C VAL A 362 -16.60 12.51 -12.97
N SER A 363 -17.68 11.82 -12.61
CA SER A 363 -18.51 12.17 -11.44
C SER A 363 -17.70 12.17 -10.15
N VAL A 364 -16.90 11.13 -9.95
CA VAL A 364 -16.06 10.98 -8.77
C VAL A 364 -14.89 11.99 -8.78
N VAL A 365 -14.26 12.23 -9.94
CA VAL A 365 -13.13 13.17 -10.03
C VAL A 365 -13.56 14.62 -9.83
N LEU A 366 -14.69 15.05 -10.40
CA LEU A 366 -15.19 16.41 -10.18
C LEU A 366 -15.47 16.68 -8.70
N SER A 367 -15.99 15.70 -7.96
CA SER A 367 -16.20 15.85 -6.51
C SER A 367 -14.90 16.17 -5.74
N ARG A 368 -13.74 15.75 -6.27
CA ARG A 368 -12.41 15.95 -5.67
C ARG A 368 -11.75 17.27 -6.02
N MET A 369 -12.32 18.00 -6.97
CA MET A 369 -11.79 19.30 -7.38
C MET A 369 -12.17 20.35 -6.33
N PRO A 370 -11.20 21.06 -5.74
CA PRO A 370 -11.47 22.15 -4.82
C PRO A 370 -12.01 23.37 -5.58
N SER A 371 -12.60 24.32 -4.85
CA SER A 371 -12.99 25.61 -5.43
C SER A 371 -11.76 26.50 -5.63
N SER A 372 -11.71 27.26 -6.71
CA SER A 372 -10.65 28.23 -7.00
C SER A 372 -11.21 29.40 -7.80
N ASP A 373 -10.70 30.61 -7.54
CA ASP A 373 -11.05 31.80 -8.31
C ASP A 373 -10.39 31.82 -9.70
N LYS A 374 -9.34 31.02 -9.90
CA LYS A 374 -8.53 31.02 -11.14
C LYS A 374 -9.00 29.99 -12.16
N LEU A 375 -9.50 28.84 -11.69
CA LEU A 375 -9.87 27.70 -12.50
C LEU A 375 -11.18 27.08 -12.00
N THR A 376 -12.04 26.71 -12.95
CA THR A 376 -13.24 25.91 -12.67
C THR A 376 -12.89 24.44 -12.43
N PRO A 377 -13.74 23.66 -11.75
CA PRO A 377 -13.55 22.21 -11.56
C PRO A 377 -13.33 21.43 -12.87
N ILE A 378 -14.02 21.82 -13.95
CA ILE A 378 -13.87 21.18 -15.27
C ILE A 378 -12.49 21.46 -15.85
N GLU A 379 -12.02 22.70 -15.77
CA GLU A 379 -10.68 23.08 -16.26
C GLU A 379 -9.59 22.36 -15.45
N MET A 380 -9.71 22.32 -14.12
CA MET A 380 -8.77 21.59 -13.26
C MET A 380 -8.71 20.10 -13.60
N MET A 381 -9.86 19.45 -13.77
CA MET A 381 -9.93 18.03 -14.17
C MET A 381 -9.27 17.77 -15.52
N LYS A 382 -9.54 18.62 -16.53
CA LYS A 382 -8.96 18.49 -17.88
C LYS A 382 -7.44 18.70 -17.86
N LEU A 383 -6.97 19.77 -17.19
CA LEU A 383 -5.55 20.06 -17.07
C LEU A 383 -4.81 18.95 -16.30
N SER A 384 -5.43 18.37 -15.27
CA SER A 384 -4.88 17.21 -14.53
C SER A 384 -4.78 15.96 -15.41
N ALA A 385 -5.65 15.85 -16.44
CA ALA A 385 -5.60 14.80 -17.46
C ALA A 385 -4.61 15.07 -18.60
N GLY A 386 -3.91 16.22 -18.58
CA GLY A 386 -3.02 16.67 -19.65
C GLY A 386 -3.75 17.19 -20.88
N GLU A 387 -5.04 17.55 -20.74
CA GLU A 387 -5.86 18.09 -21.82
C GLU A 387 -5.86 19.62 -21.85
N VAL A 388 -6.20 20.17 -23.01
CA VAL A 388 -6.39 21.62 -23.19
C VAL A 388 -7.70 22.06 -22.54
N ALA A 389 -7.63 23.11 -21.72
CA ALA A 389 -8.76 23.70 -21.04
C ALA A 389 -8.94 25.17 -21.47
N GLY A 390 -9.38 25.37 -22.72
CA GLY A 390 -9.51 26.71 -23.31
C GLY A 390 -8.15 27.40 -23.43
N GLU A 391 -8.06 28.65 -22.98
CA GLU A 391 -6.82 29.45 -22.97
C GLU A 391 -5.97 29.21 -21.70
N LYS A 392 -6.47 28.43 -20.74
CA LYS A 392 -5.78 28.18 -19.47
C LYS A 392 -4.67 27.14 -19.65
N SER A 393 -3.56 27.36 -18.95
CA SER A 393 -2.36 26.54 -19.08
C SER A 393 -2.16 25.58 -17.89
N ILE A 394 -1.36 24.54 -18.11
CA ILE A 394 -0.95 23.62 -17.03
C ILE A 394 -0.17 24.33 -15.92
N LYS A 395 0.50 25.46 -16.24
CA LYS A 395 1.21 26.30 -15.27
C LYS A 395 0.23 26.93 -14.28
N THR A 396 -0.92 27.40 -14.76
CA THR A 396 -1.98 27.94 -13.91
C THR A 396 -2.51 26.88 -12.94
N LEU A 397 -2.62 25.61 -13.39
CA LEU A 397 -2.98 24.51 -12.50
C LEU A 397 -1.91 24.29 -11.42
N SER A 398 -0.62 24.26 -11.78
CA SER A 398 0.46 24.11 -10.80
C SER A 398 0.46 25.21 -9.74
N GLU A 399 0.18 26.46 -10.12
CA GLU A 399 0.06 27.60 -9.21
C GLU A 399 -1.11 27.44 -8.23
N VAL A 400 -2.28 27.00 -8.72
CA VAL A 400 -3.45 26.72 -7.87
C VAL A 400 -3.15 25.58 -6.89
N ILE A 401 -2.46 24.54 -7.34
CA ILE A 401 -2.05 23.42 -6.47
C ILE A 401 -1.09 23.91 -5.38
N ASP A 402 -0.11 24.75 -5.71
CA ASP A 402 0.82 25.33 -4.74
C ASP A 402 0.11 26.19 -3.70
N GLU A 403 -0.84 27.00 -4.12
CA GLU A 403 -1.65 27.85 -3.25
C GLU A 403 -2.46 27.02 -2.26
N LEU A 404 -3.19 26.01 -2.76
CA LEU A 404 -4.03 25.14 -1.94
C LEU A 404 -3.21 24.25 -1.00
N ASN A 405 -2.04 23.78 -1.43
CA ASN A 405 -1.19 22.90 -0.61
C ASN A 405 -0.52 23.63 0.57
N ARG A 406 -0.54 24.96 0.60
CA ARG A 406 -0.07 25.76 1.75
C ARG A 406 -1.09 25.83 2.88
N ASP A 407 -2.33 25.41 2.66
CA ASP A 407 -3.36 25.43 3.70
C ASP A 407 -2.95 24.50 4.87
N PRO A 408 -3.02 24.99 6.13
CA PRO A 408 -2.78 24.15 7.30
C PRO A 408 -3.82 23.02 7.43
N ASP A 409 -5.06 23.24 6.98
CA ASP A 409 -6.07 22.21 6.89
C ASP A 409 -5.84 21.35 5.64
N VAL A 410 -5.32 20.15 5.88
CA VAL A 410 -5.02 19.16 4.84
C VAL A 410 -6.25 18.85 3.98
N THR A 411 -7.47 18.93 4.52
CA THR A 411 -8.69 18.61 3.78
C THR A 411 -9.01 19.62 2.68
N LYS A 412 -8.44 20.82 2.73
CA LYS A 412 -8.61 21.87 1.70
C LYS A 412 -7.57 21.81 0.60
N ARG A 413 -6.54 20.98 0.76
CA ARG A 413 -5.49 20.80 -0.23
C ARG A 413 -6.00 20.06 -1.47
N PHE A 414 -5.27 20.20 -2.57
CA PHE A 414 -5.70 19.68 -3.86
C PHE A 414 -5.88 18.16 -3.83
N GLY A 415 -7.09 17.69 -4.17
CA GLY A 415 -7.43 16.26 -4.24
C GLY A 415 -7.49 15.52 -2.90
N GLN A 416 -7.35 16.20 -1.75
CA GLN A 416 -7.37 15.55 -0.43
C GLN A 416 -8.78 15.22 0.10
N LYS A 417 -9.82 15.76 -0.55
CA LYS A 417 -11.22 15.60 -0.15
C LYS A 417 -12.09 15.29 -1.37
N GLY A 418 -13.01 14.34 -1.25
CA GLY A 418 -13.96 14.01 -2.31
C GLY A 418 -14.50 12.59 -2.22
N LEU A 419 -15.27 12.15 -3.22
CA LEU A 419 -15.74 10.76 -3.27
C LEU A 419 -14.54 9.81 -3.47
N GLY A 420 -14.36 8.88 -2.53
CA GLY A 420 -13.31 7.88 -2.58
C GLY A 420 -13.69 6.66 -3.43
N HIS A 421 -12.74 5.74 -3.60
CA HIS A 421 -12.99 4.48 -4.31
C HIS A 421 -14.05 3.59 -3.64
N ARG A 422 -14.24 3.75 -2.31
CA ARG A 422 -15.30 3.05 -1.56
C ARG A 422 -16.69 3.54 -1.96
N ASN A 423 -16.87 4.85 -2.12
CA ASN A 423 -18.11 5.45 -2.61
C ASN A 423 -18.40 5.02 -4.04
N LEU A 424 -17.36 5.00 -4.89
CA LEU A 424 -17.46 4.49 -6.26
C LEU A 424 -17.95 3.03 -6.30
N GLY A 425 -17.36 2.16 -5.49
CA GLY A 425 -17.78 0.75 -5.40
C GLY A 425 -19.24 0.60 -4.97
N ARG A 426 -19.69 1.40 -4.00
CA ARG A 426 -21.11 1.44 -3.58
C ARG A 426 -22.04 1.91 -4.69
N ALA A 427 -21.65 2.92 -5.47
CA ALA A 427 -22.47 3.38 -6.59
C ALA A 427 -22.65 2.29 -7.66
N ILE A 428 -21.60 1.49 -7.94
CA ILE A 428 -21.70 0.33 -8.84
C ILE A 428 -22.62 -0.75 -8.27
N GLN A 429 -22.55 -1.02 -6.96
CA GLN A 429 -23.45 -1.97 -6.29
C GLN A 429 -24.91 -1.53 -6.40
N ILE A 430 -25.20 -0.27 -6.07
CA ILE A 430 -26.55 0.31 -6.20
C ILE A 430 -27.03 0.25 -7.64
N LEU A 431 -26.17 0.53 -8.63
CA LEU A 431 -26.55 0.39 -10.04
C LEU A 431 -26.93 -1.05 -10.40
N LEU A 432 -26.15 -2.04 -9.93
CA LEU A 432 -26.45 -3.45 -10.17
C LEU A 432 -27.75 -3.89 -9.49
N GLU A 433 -28.13 -3.30 -8.36
CA GLU A 433 -29.35 -3.65 -7.62
C GLU A 433 -30.64 -3.12 -8.25
N LYS A 434 -30.55 -2.19 -9.20
CA LYS A 434 -31.72 -1.55 -9.83
C LYS A 434 -32.51 -2.49 -10.73
N SER A 435 -33.83 -2.45 -10.62
CA SER A 435 -34.75 -3.19 -11.49
C SER A 435 -34.54 -2.84 -12.96
N GLU A 436 -34.29 -1.58 -13.29
CA GLU A 436 -34.06 -1.13 -14.67
C GLU A 436 -32.81 -1.79 -15.28
N THR A 437 -31.75 -1.98 -14.48
CA THR A 437 -30.53 -2.68 -14.90
C THR A 437 -30.77 -4.18 -15.06
N GLN A 438 -31.55 -4.78 -14.17
CA GLN A 438 -31.87 -6.21 -14.19
C GLN A 438 -32.80 -6.59 -15.34
N GLU A 439 -33.91 -5.87 -15.51
CA GLU A 439 -34.90 -6.09 -16.57
C GLU A 439 -34.36 -5.69 -17.94
N GLY A 440 -33.64 -4.56 -18.02
CA GLY A 440 -33.02 -4.07 -19.24
C GLY A 440 -31.74 -4.81 -19.64
N LYS A 441 -31.25 -5.73 -18.80
CA LYS A 441 -30.01 -6.50 -18.99
C LYS A 441 -28.79 -5.63 -19.34
N CYS A 442 -28.75 -4.40 -18.84
CA CYS A 442 -27.73 -3.43 -19.19
C CYS A 442 -27.40 -2.50 -18.01
N MET A 443 -26.12 -2.39 -17.68
CA MET A 443 -25.60 -1.36 -16.79
C MET A 443 -25.49 -0.04 -17.55
N TYR A 444 -26.62 0.66 -17.68
CA TYR A 444 -26.70 1.91 -18.44
C TYR A 444 -25.95 3.06 -17.76
N ALA A 445 -25.18 3.83 -18.54
CA ALA A 445 -24.37 4.93 -18.02
C ALA A 445 -25.20 6.08 -17.46
N GLY A 446 -26.46 6.26 -17.88
CA GLY A 446 -27.33 7.31 -17.33
C GLY A 446 -27.84 7.02 -15.90
N ASP A 447 -28.00 5.75 -15.54
CA ASP A 447 -28.58 5.36 -14.24
C ASP A 447 -27.59 5.47 -13.09
N ILE A 448 -26.29 5.54 -13.42
CA ILE A 448 -25.22 5.68 -12.44
C ILE A 448 -25.27 7.03 -11.71
N PHE A 449 -25.78 8.09 -12.36
CA PHE A 449 -25.87 9.40 -11.73
C PHE A 449 -26.81 9.35 -10.52
N ASN A 450 -27.95 8.68 -10.67
CA ASN A 450 -28.90 8.48 -9.56
C ASN A 450 -28.27 7.60 -8.46
N ALA A 451 -27.48 6.58 -8.83
CA ALA A 451 -26.78 5.75 -7.84
C ALA A 451 -25.70 6.53 -7.06
N VAL A 452 -24.93 7.39 -7.74
CA VAL A 452 -23.95 8.27 -7.11
C VAL A 452 -24.65 9.32 -6.22
N GLU A 453 -25.80 9.84 -6.64
CA GLU A 453 -26.63 10.74 -5.84
C GLU A 453 -27.05 10.08 -4.52
N SER A 454 -27.57 8.85 -4.55
CA SER A 454 -27.87 8.09 -3.31
C SER A 454 -26.63 7.95 -2.42
N VAL A 455 -25.47 7.62 -3.00
CA VAL A 455 -24.21 7.52 -2.22
C VAL A 455 -23.83 8.86 -1.57
N ILE A 456 -24.04 9.98 -2.27
CA ILE A 456 -23.77 11.31 -1.72
C ILE A 456 -24.73 11.60 -0.55
N LEU A 457 -26.02 11.33 -0.71
CA LEU A 457 -27.02 11.60 0.33
C LEU A 457 -26.82 10.75 1.59
N ASP A 458 -26.48 9.47 1.42
CA ASP A 458 -26.41 8.51 2.53
C ASP A 458 -25.09 8.54 3.29
N TYR A 459 -23.97 8.82 2.59
CA TYR A 459 -22.63 8.62 3.15
C TYR A 459 -21.80 9.89 3.33
N VAL A 460 -22.19 11.01 2.73
CA VAL A 460 -21.51 12.30 2.94
C VAL A 460 -22.14 13.01 4.12
N GLN A 461 -21.39 13.11 5.21
CA GLN A 461 -21.86 13.66 6.49
C GLN A 461 -22.00 15.18 6.44
N GLU A 462 -21.01 15.87 5.87
CA GLU A 462 -20.96 17.32 5.83
C GLU A 462 -21.97 17.92 4.83
N PRO A 463 -22.91 18.79 5.26
CA PRO A 463 -23.93 19.37 4.38
C PRO A 463 -23.36 20.20 3.23
N ASN A 464 -22.27 20.93 3.48
CA ASN A 464 -21.60 21.74 2.46
C ASN A 464 -20.97 20.87 1.37
N ASP A 465 -20.32 19.77 1.76
CA ASP A 465 -19.74 18.81 0.81
C ASP A 465 -20.84 18.12 0.00
N ARG A 466 -21.95 17.74 0.66
CA ARG A 466 -23.10 17.14 -0.02
C ARG A 466 -23.64 18.06 -1.11
N THR A 467 -23.83 19.34 -0.79
CA THR A 467 -24.31 20.36 -1.73
C THR A 467 -23.35 20.53 -2.90
N LYS A 468 -22.04 20.63 -2.62
CA LYS A 468 -20.98 20.71 -3.63
C LYS A 468 -21.02 19.48 -4.55
N TYR A 469 -21.00 18.28 -4.00
CA TYR A 469 -20.89 17.04 -4.78
C TYR A 469 -22.14 16.79 -5.64
N LEU A 470 -23.33 17.18 -5.19
CA LEU A 470 -24.54 17.15 -6.02
C LEU A 470 -24.46 18.12 -7.20
N ASN A 471 -23.88 19.30 -7.02
CA ASN A 471 -23.66 20.24 -8.12
C ASN A 471 -22.57 19.76 -9.09
N ASP A 472 -21.50 19.16 -8.58
CA ASP A 472 -20.46 18.52 -9.39
C ASP A 472 -21.04 17.34 -10.20
N LEU A 473 -21.96 16.57 -9.61
CA LEU A 473 -22.66 15.46 -10.27
C LEU A 473 -23.55 15.94 -11.42
N LYS A 474 -24.28 17.06 -11.24
CA LYS A 474 -25.05 17.70 -12.34
C LYS A 474 -24.14 18.10 -13.50
N THR A 475 -22.97 18.66 -13.17
CA THR A 475 -21.94 19.01 -14.16
C THR A 475 -21.43 17.78 -14.90
N ALA A 476 -21.12 16.70 -14.18
CA ALA A 476 -20.72 15.42 -14.75
C ALA A 476 -21.77 14.85 -15.71
N LYS A 477 -23.05 14.92 -15.33
CA LYS A 477 -24.19 14.51 -16.18
C LYS A 477 -24.28 15.33 -17.46
N GLY A 478 -24.02 16.63 -17.37
CA GLY A 478 -23.92 17.52 -18.53
C GLY A 478 -22.78 17.14 -19.48
N LEU A 479 -21.59 16.85 -18.94
CA LEU A 479 -20.43 16.39 -19.72
C LEU A 479 -20.69 15.05 -20.43
N HIS A 480 -21.30 14.10 -19.73
CA HIS A 480 -21.70 12.83 -20.31
C HIS A 480 -22.71 13.01 -21.46
N ARG A 481 -23.74 13.85 -21.29
CA ARG A 481 -24.68 14.20 -22.36
C ARG A 481 -23.96 14.81 -23.57
N LYS A 482 -23.01 15.72 -23.35
CA LYS A 482 -22.23 16.32 -24.43
C LYS A 482 -21.41 15.27 -25.19
N ASN A 483 -20.83 14.31 -24.48
CA ASN A 483 -20.07 13.21 -25.09
C ASN A 483 -20.97 12.33 -25.97
N ILE A 484 -22.15 11.96 -25.48
CA ILE A 484 -23.15 11.20 -26.24
C ILE A 484 -23.60 11.99 -27.48
N MET A 485 -23.95 13.26 -27.33
CA MET A 485 -24.37 14.10 -28.46
C MET A 485 -23.29 14.21 -29.54
N THR A 486 -22.01 14.27 -29.14
CA THR A 486 -20.89 14.29 -30.07
C THR A 486 -20.78 12.95 -30.81
N THR A 487 -20.95 11.84 -30.10
CA THR A 487 -20.95 10.47 -30.68
C THR A 487 -22.09 10.33 -31.70
N ILE A 488 -23.31 10.77 -31.35
CA ILE A 488 -24.48 10.75 -32.25
C ILE A 488 -24.24 11.65 -33.46
N PHE A 489 -23.67 12.84 -33.26
CA PHE A 489 -23.39 13.78 -34.35
C PHE A 489 -22.35 13.21 -35.33
N ASN A 490 -21.28 12.60 -34.83
CA ASN A 490 -20.27 11.95 -35.66
C ASN A 490 -20.88 10.81 -36.49
N ALA A 491 -21.77 10.02 -35.88
CA ALA A 491 -22.50 8.98 -36.57
C ALA A 491 -23.44 9.54 -37.66
N TYR A 492 -24.08 10.67 -37.39
CA TYR A 492 -24.94 11.35 -38.37
C TYR A 492 -24.16 11.98 -39.53
N MET A 493 -22.94 12.46 -39.28
CA MET A 493 -22.06 13.07 -40.30
C MET A 493 -21.36 12.03 -41.18
N ASP A 494 -21.58 10.73 -40.93
CA ASP A 494 -21.01 9.60 -41.68
C ASP A 494 -19.47 9.68 -41.80
N GLU A 495 -18.80 10.20 -40.75
CA GLU A 495 -17.34 10.25 -40.70
C GLU A 495 -16.80 8.82 -40.48
N PRO A 496 -16.17 8.18 -41.48
CA PRO A 496 -15.94 6.73 -41.46
C PRO A 496 -15.08 6.28 -40.27
N ASN A 497 -14.04 7.06 -39.94
CA ASN A 497 -13.12 6.76 -38.84
C ASN A 497 -13.75 6.95 -37.45
N ALA A 498 -14.70 7.89 -37.32
CA ALA A 498 -15.40 8.14 -36.06
C ALA A 498 -16.45 7.07 -35.83
N VAL A 499 -17.21 6.73 -36.87
CA VAL A 499 -18.18 5.62 -36.86
C VAL A 499 -17.49 4.29 -36.57
N GLU A 500 -16.36 3.99 -37.21
CA GLU A 500 -15.59 2.77 -36.94
C GLU A 500 -15.16 2.69 -35.48
N LYS A 501 -14.59 3.77 -34.93
CA LYS A 501 -14.17 3.83 -33.53
C LYS A 501 -15.35 3.64 -32.57
N ASP A 502 -16.47 4.30 -32.83
CA ASP A 502 -17.66 4.24 -31.99
C ASP A 502 -18.29 2.85 -32.05
N VAL A 503 -18.42 2.25 -33.24
CA VAL A 503 -18.90 0.87 -33.41
C VAL A 503 -18.00 -0.13 -32.70
N MET A 504 -16.67 0.01 -32.80
CA MET A 504 -15.71 -0.87 -32.12
C MET A 504 -15.76 -0.76 -30.59
N ASN A 505 -16.28 0.35 -30.04
CA ASN A 505 -16.53 0.46 -28.60
C ASN A 505 -17.77 -0.33 -28.14
N TYR A 506 -18.74 -0.57 -29.03
CA TYR A 506 -19.99 -1.29 -28.73
C TYR A 506 -19.99 -2.75 -29.22
N VAL A 507 -19.16 -3.08 -30.22
CA VAL A 507 -19.16 -4.39 -30.89
C VAL A 507 -17.75 -5.00 -30.86
N ASN A 508 -17.56 -6.05 -30.05
CA ASN A 508 -16.28 -6.73 -29.90
C ASN A 508 -15.90 -7.64 -31.10
N MET A 509 -16.86 -7.99 -31.96
CA MET A 509 -16.61 -8.85 -33.12
C MET A 509 -17.73 -8.68 -34.17
N ILE A 510 -17.36 -8.36 -35.41
CA ILE A 510 -18.25 -8.47 -36.56
C ILE A 510 -17.87 -9.76 -37.29
N ILE A 511 -18.69 -10.81 -37.16
CA ILE A 511 -18.55 -12.02 -37.97
C ILE A 511 -19.47 -11.85 -39.19
N GLY A 512 -18.88 -11.53 -40.34
CA GLY A 512 -19.60 -11.59 -41.62
C GLY A 512 -19.87 -13.04 -41.99
N ILE A 513 -21.10 -13.51 -41.80
CA ILE A 513 -21.54 -14.79 -42.36
C ILE A 513 -22.17 -14.49 -43.72
N ASP A 514 -21.46 -14.97 -44.74
CA ASP A 514 -21.81 -15.08 -46.15
C ASP A 514 -21.71 -13.80 -47.00
N ALA A 515 -20.66 -13.75 -47.81
CA ALA A 515 -20.49 -12.75 -48.85
C ALA A 515 -20.23 -13.47 -50.18
N LYS A 516 -21.26 -13.53 -51.02
CA LYS A 516 -21.06 -13.60 -52.48
C LYS A 516 -21.84 -12.58 -53.30
N ASN A 517 -22.81 -11.84 -52.76
CA ASN A 517 -23.56 -10.84 -53.52
C ASN A 517 -23.98 -9.63 -52.66
N LEU A 518 -23.09 -8.65 -52.43
CA LEU A 518 -23.48 -7.36 -51.82
C LEU A 518 -23.18 -6.19 -52.75
N GLY A 519 -24.22 -5.39 -53.02
CA GLY A 519 -24.21 -4.15 -53.80
C GLY A 519 -23.89 -2.89 -52.97
N PRO A 520 -23.99 -1.69 -53.57
CA PRO A 520 -23.31 -0.47 -53.09
C PRO A 520 -23.76 0.10 -51.74
N ASP A 521 -25.03 -0.04 -51.36
CA ASP A 521 -25.57 0.70 -50.20
C ASP A 521 -25.71 -0.20 -48.97
N LYS A 522 -24.58 -0.55 -48.36
CA LYS A 522 -24.42 -1.40 -47.16
C LYS A 522 -25.12 -0.84 -45.89
N ILE A 523 -26.42 -0.58 -45.91
CA ILE A 523 -27.19 -0.14 -44.75
C ILE A 523 -27.96 -1.32 -44.18
N TRP A 524 -27.61 -1.75 -42.97
CA TRP A 524 -28.46 -2.62 -42.16
C TRP A 524 -29.52 -1.76 -41.48
N THR A 525 -30.79 -2.05 -41.69
CA THR A 525 -31.88 -1.46 -40.91
C THR A 525 -31.90 -2.08 -39.52
N TYR A 526 -31.60 -1.28 -38.49
CA TYR A 526 -31.85 -1.61 -37.09
C TYR A 526 -33.35 -1.86 -36.89
N LYS A 527 -33.71 -3.05 -36.40
CA LYS A 527 -35.04 -3.35 -35.86
C LYS A 527 -35.00 -3.21 -34.35
N ASP A 528 -35.90 -2.40 -33.82
CA ASP A 528 -36.03 -2.15 -32.39
C ASP A 528 -36.69 -3.37 -31.72
N PRO A 529 -36.01 -4.08 -30.81
CA PRO A 529 -36.58 -5.26 -30.15
C PRO A 529 -37.88 -4.98 -29.36
N GLN A 530 -38.16 -3.73 -29.00
CA GLN A 530 -39.41 -3.35 -28.31
C GLN A 530 -40.54 -2.98 -29.27
N THR A 531 -40.26 -2.54 -30.51
CA THR A 531 -41.30 -2.01 -31.42
C THR A 531 -41.39 -2.70 -32.79
N GLY A 532 -40.47 -3.61 -33.14
CA GLY A 532 -40.56 -4.50 -34.31
C GLY A 532 -39.58 -4.17 -35.43
#